data_AF-J0PXD8-F1
#
_entry.id   AF-J0PXD8-F1
#
_cell.length_a   1.000
_cell.length_b   1.000
_cell.length_c   1.000
_cell.angle_alpha   90.00
_cell.angle_beta   90.00
_cell.angle_gamma   90.00
#
_symmetry.space_group_name_H-M   'P 1'
#
loop_
_entity.id
_entity.type
_entity.pdbx_description
1 polymer ?
#
loop_
_entity_poly.entity_id
_entity_poly.type
_entity_poly.pdbx_seq_one_letter_code
_entity_poly.pdbx_strand_id
1 'polypeptide(L)'
;MFIQSFLFFILGVASTSWLLVLFAPLIWRRAVYFAHKDVSAQIPLSLTEIQANYDFLCAQHAVELAHNEQKYESLQKKYAQQKIRLSQTTKRLYQLYLSTQNAPTSSNEAIATKQNLVATNNFIREIKTMREKIVHYQQRLQKISTNDPNSIENKQLLDELREETKELAATLAAQIALEEGDASPINALVKNSKSKNDLASRICQKITYAKKTPLT
;
A
#
# COMPACT_ATOMS: atom_id res chain seq x y z
N MET A 1 8.94 -74.88 -18.73
CA MET A 1 8.30 -74.03 -17.70
C MET A 1 8.18 -72.57 -18.13
N PHE A 2 9.24 -71.90 -18.62
CA PHE A 2 9.19 -70.47 -19.01
C PHE A 2 8.20 -70.13 -20.14
N ILE A 3 8.11 -70.95 -21.19
CA ILE A 3 7.17 -70.72 -22.32
C ILE A 3 5.71 -70.69 -21.84
N GLN A 4 5.34 -71.57 -20.91
CA GLN A 4 3.98 -71.65 -20.38
C GLN A 4 3.63 -70.39 -19.58
N SER A 5 4.52 -69.93 -18.70
CA SER A 5 4.33 -68.68 -17.95
C SER A 5 4.21 -67.46 -18.88
N PHE A 6 4.98 -67.44 -19.97
CA PHE A 6 4.93 -66.35 -20.95
C PHE A 6 3.60 -66.30 -21.72
N LEU A 7 3.05 -67.46 -22.11
CA LEU A 7 1.72 -67.56 -22.74
C LEU A 7 0.60 -67.06 -21.83
N PHE A 8 0.61 -67.44 -20.54
CA PHE A 8 -0.38 -66.95 -19.57
C PHE A 8 -0.26 -65.44 -19.33
N PHE A 9 0.95 -64.89 -19.36
CA PHE A 9 1.17 -63.46 -19.22
C PHE A 9 0.54 -62.66 -20.37
N ILE A 10 0.79 -63.06 -21.62
CA ILE A 10 0.19 -62.41 -22.80
C ILE A 10 -1.33 -62.53 -22.76
N LEU A 11 -1.86 -63.68 -22.38
CA LEU A 11 -3.30 -63.91 -22.27
C LEU A 11 -3.94 -63.01 -21.21
N GLY A 12 -3.28 -62.81 -20.07
CA GLY A 12 -3.74 -61.91 -19.01
C GLY A 12 -3.75 -60.44 -19.44
N VAL A 13 -2.70 -59.98 -20.12
CA VAL A 13 -2.63 -58.60 -20.65
C VAL A 13 -3.69 -58.38 -21.73
N ALA A 14 -3.87 -59.33 -22.64
CA ALA A 14 -4.90 -59.27 -23.67
C ALA A 14 -6.31 -59.23 -23.07
N SER A 15 -6.58 -60.08 -22.07
CA SER A 15 -7.88 -60.13 -21.38
C SER A 15 -8.18 -58.84 -20.60
N THR A 16 -7.20 -58.29 -19.88
CA THR A 16 -7.38 -57.06 -19.12
C THR A 16 -7.57 -55.85 -20.03
N SER A 17 -6.81 -55.77 -21.12
CA SER A 17 -6.97 -54.73 -22.14
C SER A 17 -8.36 -54.77 -22.77
N TRP A 18 -8.84 -55.97 -23.12
CA TRP A 18 -10.19 -56.15 -23.64
C TRP A 18 -11.25 -55.66 -22.64
N LEU A 19 -11.15 -56.06 -21.37
CA LEU A 19 -12.09 -55.62 -20.34
C LEU A 19 -12.04 -54.10 -20.14
N LEU A 20 -10.85 -53.50 -20.14
CA LEU A 20 -10.68 -52.06 -19.99
C LEU A 20 -11.40 -51.28 -21.10
N VAL A 21 -11.26 -51.72 -22.35
CA VAL A 21 -11.96 -51.11 -23.50
C VAL A 21 -13.47 -51.26 -23.36
N LEU A 22 -13.95 -52.40 -22.87
CA LEU A 22 -15.38 -52.64 -22.62
C LEU A 22 -15.94 -51.74 -21.49
N PHE A 23 -15.17 -51.53 -20.41
CA PHE A 23 -15.61 -50.73 -19.26
C PHE A 23 -15.42 -49.22 -19.44
N ALA A 24 -14.48 -48.78 -20.29
CA ALA A 24 -14.23 -47.37 -20.59
C ALA A 24 -15.50 -46.54 -20.89
N PRO A 25 -16.42 -46.96 -21.79
CA PRO A 25 -17.63 -46.20 -22.08
C PRO A 25 -18.62 -46.14 -20.91
N LEU A 26 -18.65 -47.16 -20.03
CA LEU A 26 -19.51 -47.15 -18.84
C LEU A 26 -19.02 -46.13 -17.82
N ILE A 27 -17.71 -46.09 -17.58
CA ILE A 27 -17.10 -45.20 -16.59
C ILE A 27 -17.17 -43.74 -17.09
N TRP A 28 -16.92 -43.51 -18.38
CA TRP A 28 -17.02 -42.19 -19.01
C TRP A 28 -18.43 -41.62 -18.93
N ARG A 29 -19.47 -42.43 -19.23
CA ARG A 29 -20.87 -41.99 -19.11
C ARG A 29 -21.22 -41.54 -17.70
N ARG A 30 -20.75 -42.27 -16.68
CA ARG A 30 -21.02 -41.93 -15.28
C ARG A 30 -20.28 -40.65 -14.85
N ALA A 31 -19.02 -40.49 -15.26
CA ALA A 31 -18.23 -39.28 -14.98
C ALA A 31 -18.82 -38.03 -15.64
N VAL A 32 -19.24 -38.12 -16.91
CA VAL A 32 -19.85 -37.02 -17.66
C VAL A 32 -21.18 -36.59 -17.05
N TYR A 33 -22.00 -37.53 -16.56
CA TYR A 33 -23.26 -37.20 -15.88
C TYR A 33 -23.04 -36.34 -14.62
N PHE A 34 -22.06 -36.69 -13.79
CA PHE A 34 -21.73 -35.88 -12.60
C PHE A 34 -21.20 -34.49 -12.99
N ALA A 35 -20.33 -34.41 -14.00
CA ALA A 35 -19.83 -33.14 -14.50
C ALA A 35 -20.97 -32.24 -15.04
N HIS A 36 -21.93 -32.80 -15.79
CA HIS A 36 -23.08 -32.05 -16.26
C HIS A 36 -23.97 -31.55 -15.12
N LYS A 37 -24.20 -32.35 -14.08
CA LYS A 37 -25.04 -31.94 -12.94
C LYS A 37 -24.45 -30.72 -12.21
N ASP A 38 -23.13 -30.71 -12.02
CA ASP A 38 -22.46 -29.65 -11.28
C ASP A 38 -22.25 -28.39 -12.13
N VAL A 39 -22.05 -28.55 -13.44
CA VAL A 39 -21.92 -27.43 -14.39
C VAL A 39 -23.28 -26.80 -14.69
N SER A 40 -24.34 -27.59 -14.86
CA SER A 40 -25.70 -27.08 -15.07
C SER A 40 -26.28 -26.36 -13.86
N ALA A 41 -25.76 -26.59 -12.65
CA ALA A 41 -26.13 -25.83 -11.46
C ALA A 41 -25.43 -24.45 -11.37
N GLN A 42 -24.33 -24.26 -12.12
CA GLN A 42 -23.52 -23.03 -12.09
C GLN A 42 -23.73 -22.13 -13.31
N ILE A 43 -24.26 -22.68 -14.40
CA ILE A 43 -24.59 -21.91 -15.60
C ILE A 43 -26.03 -21.40 -15.49
N PRO A 44 -26.30 -20.09 -15.63
CA PRO A 44 -27.66 -19.58 -15.64
C PRO A 44 -28.37 -20.10 -16.89
N LEU A 45 -29.32 -21.03 -16.70
CA LEU A 45 -30.07 -21.65 -17.80
C LEU A 45 -31.34 -20.87 -18.18
N SER A 46 -31.69 -19.80 -17.44
CA SER A 46 -32.86 -18.95 -17.70
C SER A 46 -32.47 -17.54 -18.19
N LEU A 47 -33.14 -17.06 -19.24
CA LEU A 47 -32.98 -15.68 -19.74
C LEU A 47 -33.27 -14.62 -18.68
N THR A 48 -34.23 -14.88 -17.79
CA THR A 48 -34.60 -13.95 -16.71
C THR A 48 -33.49 -13.81 -15.67
N GLU A 49 -32.74 -14.88 -15.42
CA GLU A 49 -31.63 -14.89 -14.47
C GLU A 49 -30.40 -14.18 -15.05
N ILE A 50 -30.16 -14.34 -16.35
CA ILE A 50 -29.13 -13.58 -17.08
C ILE A 50 -29.44 -12.08 -17.03
N GLN A 51 -30.69 -11.70 -17.27
CA GLN A 51 -31.11 -10.30 -17.21
C GLN A 51 -31.02 -9.74 -15.78
N ALA A 52 -31.45 -10.51 -14.77
CA ALA A 52 -31.33 -10.09 -13.37
C ALA A 52 -29.87 -9.89 -12.95
N ASN A 53 -28.95 -10.77 -13.40
CA ASN A 53 -27.53 -10.61 -13.13
C ASN A 53 -26.97 -9.37 -13.85
N TYR A 54 -27.38 -9.12 -15.10
CA TYR A 54 -27.01 -7.90 -15.81
C TYR A 54 -27.49 -6.63 -15.09
N ASP A 55 -28.74 -6.62 -14.65
CA ASP A 55 -29.32 -5.50 -13.89
C ASP A 55 -28.59 -5.31 -12.55
N PHE A 56 -28.23 -6.40 -11.88
CA PHE A 56 -27.40 -6.37 -10.67
C PHE A 56 -26.01 -5.78 -10.93
N LEU A 57 -25.32 -6.19 -12.00
CA LEU A 57 -24.03 -5.63 -12.38
C LEU A 57 -24.14 -4.13 -12.70
N CYS A 58 -25.19 -3.72 -13.40
CA CYS A 58 -25.45 -2.32 -13.71
C CYS A 58 -25.67 -1.50 -12.43
N ALA A 59 -26.47 -2.01 -11.50
CA ALA A 59 -26.71 -1.37 -10.20
C ALA A 59 -25.42 -1.28 -9.37
N GLN A 60 -24.61 -2.34 -9.33
CA GLN A 60 -23.32 -2.34 -8.61
C GLN A 60 -22.38 -1.27 -9.16
N HIS A 61 -22.26 -1.17 -10.49
CA HIS A 61 -21.45 -0.13 -11.12
C HIS A 61 -21.96 1.28 -10.79
N ALA A 62 -23.27 1.50 -10.88
CA ALA A 62 -23.86 2.80 -10.56
C ALA A 62 -23.58 3.23 -9.11
N VAL A 63 -23.67 2.29 -8.16
CA VAL A 63 -23.33 2.54 -6.74
C VAL A 63 -21.85 2.84 -6.57
N GLU A 64 -20.97 2.09 -7.21
CA GLU A 64 -19.53 2.30 -7.11
C GLU A 64 -19.12 3.66 -7.70
N LEU A 65 -19.72 4.06 -8.82
CA LEU A 65 -19.51 5.37 -9.43
C LEU A 65 -19.95 6.50 -8.48
N ALA A 66 -21.17 6.42 -7.95
CA ALA A 66 -21.70 7.42 -7.01
C ALA A 66 -20.86 7.53 -5.73
N HIS A 67 -20.41 6.39 -5.18
CA HIS A 67 -19.54 6.38 -3.99
C HIS A 67 -18.17 7.02 -4.26
N ASN A 68 -17.58 6.74 -5.42
CA ASN A 68 -16.31 7.34 -5.81
C ASN A 68 -16.44 8.85 -6.05
N GLU A 69 -17.52 9.29 -6.69
CA GLU A 69 -17.83 10.71 -6.86
C GLU A 69 -18.00 11.42 -5.51
N GLN A 70 -18.75 10.83 -4.58
CA GLN A 70 -18.91 11.38 -3.24
C GLN A 70 -17.57 11.49 -2.49
N LYS A 71 -16.69 10.49 -2.62
CA LYS A 71 -15.34 10.55 -2.05
C LYS A 71 -14.56 11.72 -2.65
N TYR A 72 -14.57 11.87 -3.98
CA TYR A 72 -13.87 12.95 -4.67
C TYR A 72 -14.35 14.32 -4.21
N GLU A 73 -15.66 14.54 -4.16
CA GLU A 73 -16.29 15.76 -3.63
C GLU A 73 -15.87 16.05 -2.17
N SER A 74 -15.84 15.02 -1.32
CA SER A 74 -15.42 15.18 0.07
C SER A 74 -13.94 15.58 0.19
N LEU A 75 -13.07 15.03 -0.66
CA LEU A 75 -11.65 15.37 -0.74
C LEU A 75 -11.47 16.80 -1.25
N GLN A 76 -12.22 17.18 -2.29
CA GLN A 76 -12.17 18.51 -2.87
C GLN A 76 -12.61 19.58 -1.86
N LYS A 77 -13.68 19.31 -1.09
CA LYS A 77 -14.14 20.19 0.01
C LYS A 77 -13.08 20.33 1.11
N LYS A 78 -12.47 19.22 1.54
CA LYS A 78 -11.36 19.25 2.52
C LYS A 78 -10.17 20.05 2.00
N TYR A 79 -9.80 19.87 0.74
CA TYR A 79 -8.71 20.62 0.10
C TYR A 79 -9.01 22.12 -0.01
N ALA A 80 -10.22 22.49 -0.43
CA ALA A 80 -10.66 23.88 -0.47
C ALA A 80 -10.62 24.50 0.94
N GLN A 81 -11.08 23.78 1.96
CA GLN A 81 -11.04 24.24 3.35
C GLN A 81 -9.59 24.44 3.84
N GLN A 82 -8.68 23.52 3.53
CA GLN A 82 -7.26 23.66 3.85
C GLN A 82 -6.64 24.88 3.16
N LYS A 83 -6.94 25.09 1.87
CA LYS A 83 -6.47 26.26 1.11
C LYS A 83 -6.96 27.57 1.72
N ILE A 84 -8.22 27.63 2.17
CA ILE A 84 -8.77 28.80 2.86
C ILE A 84 -8.05 29.02 4.20
N ARG A 85 -7.84 27.98 5.00
CA ARG A 85 -7.11 28.08 6.28
C ARG A 85 -5.69 28.59 6.08
N LEU A 86 -4.98 28.08 5.09
CA LEU A 86 -3.64 28.57 4.73
C LEU A 86 -3.68 30.05 4.35
N SER A 87 -4.62 30.45 3.47
CA SER A 87 -4.77 31.87 3.10
C SER A 87 -5.05 32.77 4.30
N GLN A 88 -5.90 32.32 5.23
CA GLN A 88 -6.19 33.06 6.47
C GLN A 88 -4.96 33.17 7.36
N THR A 89 -4.21 32.08 7.55
CA THR A 89 -2.95 32.09 8.31
C THR A 89 -1.94 33.03 7.67
N THR A 90 -1.75 32.96 6.35
CA THR A 90 -0.86 33.88 5.63
C THR A 90 -1.28 35.35 5.79
N LYS A 91 -2.59 35.65 5.75
CA LYS A 91 -3.09 37.01 6.00
C LYS A 91 -2.79 37.47 7.43
N ARG A 92 -2.97 36.62 8.44
CA ARG A 92 -2.63 36.93 9.84
C ARG A 92 -1.14 37.18 10.01
N LEU A 93 -0.29 36.34 9.39
CA LEU A 93 1.16 36.54 9.40
C LEU A 93 1.54 37.87 8.75
N TYR A 94 0.92 38.22 7.62
CA TYR A 94 1.15 39.50 6.95
C TYR A 94 0.71 40.69 7.79
N GLN A 95 -0.46 40.62 8.45
CA GLN A 95 -0.93 41.64 9.39
C GLN A 95 -0.01 41.79 10.60
N LEU A 96 0.46 40.68 11.18
CA LEU A 96 1.42 40.69 12.29
C LEU A 96 2.74 41.36 11.86
N TYR A 97 3.22 41.03 10.67
CA TYR A 97 4.42 41.65 10.08
C TYR A 97 4.23 43.16 9.90
N LEU A 98 3.10 43.59 9.32
CA LEU A 98 2.78 45.01 9.13
C LEU A 98 2.61 45.75 10.47
N SER A 99 1.99 45.13 11.47
CA SER A 99 1.79 45.71 12.80
C SER A 99 3.08 45.79 13.61
N THR A 100 4.03 44.87 13.37
CA THR A 100 5.40 44.93 13.92
C THR A 100 6.19 46.07 13.28
N GLN A 101 5.97 46.32 11.98
CA GLN A 101 6.64 47.39 11.23
C GLN A 101 6.19 48.80 11.62
N ASN A 102 4.97 48.97 12.16
CA ASN A 102 4.40 50.28 12.54
C ASN A 102 4.66 50.68 14.01
N ALA A 103 5.29 49.83 14.82
CA ALA A 103 5.73 50.17 16.17
C ALA A 103 7.18 50.68 16.13
N PRO A 104 7.56 51.75 16.86
CA PRO A 104 8.95 52.20 16.90
C PRO A 104 9.80 51.12 17.59
N THR A 105 10.65 50.46 16.80
CA THR A 105 11.63 49.47 17.23
C THR A 105 12.49 50.03 18.36
N SER A 106 12.21 49.58 19.59
CA SER A 106 13.22 49.56 20.64
C SER A 106 14.28 48.53 20.25
N SER A 107 15.52 48.81 20.60
CA SER A 107 16.79 48.24 20.10
C SER A 107 17.02 46.71 20.20
N ASN A 108 15.97 45.90 20.41
CA ASN A 108 16.07 44.48 20.74
C ASN A 108 15.74 43.55 19.54
N GLU A 109 15.23 44.08 18.42
CA GLU A 109 14.70 43.29 17.28
C GLU A 109 15.74 42.90 16.21
N ALA A 110 16.94 43.49 16.27
CA ALA A 110 18.02 43.21 15.29
C ALA A 110 18.66 41.82 15.46
N ILE A 111 18.49 41.18 16.63
CA ILE A 111 18.98 39.81 16.89
C ILE A 111 17.94 38.77 16.41
N ALA A 112 16.65 39.04 16.61
CA ALA A 112 15.56 38.16 16.18
C ALA A 112 15.39 38.10 14.65
N THR A 113 15.65 39.20 13.94
CA THR A 113 15.56 39.27 12.47
C THR A 113 16.67 38.47 11.78
N LYS A 114 17.90 38.49 12.30
CA LYS A 114 19.00 37.64 11.80
C LYS A 114 18.72 36.16 12.06
N GLN A 115 18.15 35.82 13.20
CA GLN A 115 17.80 34.44 13.55
C GLN A 115 16.66 33.90 12.67
N ASN A 116 15.64 34.72 12.37
CA ASN A 116 14.59 34.38 11.42
C ASN A 116 15.09 34.26 9.97
N LEU A 117 16.05 35.10 9.55
CA LEU A 117 16.65 35.01 8.22
C LEU A 117 17.53 33.75 8.09
N VAL A 118 18.27 33.39 9.13
CA VAL A 118 19.02 32.11 9.21
C VAL A 118 18.07 30.92 9.22
N ALA A 119 16.96 30.97 9.96
CA ALA A 119 15.94 29.93 9.98
C ALA A 119 15.26 29.75 8.61
N THR A 120 14.95 30.87 7.94
CA THR A 120 14.37 30.87 6.58
C THR A 120 15.35 30.28 5.56
N ASN A 121 16.64 30.63 5.64
CA ASN A 121 17.66 30.07 4.75
C ASN A 121 17.89 28.57 5.00
N ASN A 122 17.84 28.12 6.26
CA ASN A 122 17.88 26.69 6.59
C ASN A 122 16.68 25.95 6.00
N PHE A 123 15.48 26.51 6.13
CA PHE A 123 14.27 25.91 5.58
C PHE A 123 14.27 25.87 4.04
N ILE A 124 14.74 26.93 3.37
CA ILE A 124 14.91 26.95 1.91
C ILE A 124 15.91 25.88 1.47
N ARG A 125 17.00 25.72 2.22
CA ARG A 125 17.99 24.67 1.98
C ARG A 125 17.36 23.28 2.14
N GLU A 126 16.60 23.05 3.20
CA GLU A 126 15.88 21.78 3.41
C GLU A 126 14.88 21.50 2.27
N ILE A 127 14.06 22.48 1.87
CA ILE A 127 13.14 22.35 0.74
C ILE A 127 13.88 21.98 -0.54
N LYS A 128 15.03 22.61 -0.80
CA LYS A 128 15.86 22.29 -1.96
C LYS A 128 16.34 20.84 -1.92
N THR A 129 16.87 20.40 -0.77
CA THR A 129 17.33 19.02 -0.61
C THR A 129 16.19 18.00 -0.73
N MET A 130 14.99 18.33 -0.23
CA MET A 130 13.81 17.48 -0.39
C MET A 130 13.37 17.38 -1.85
N ARG A 131 13.38 18.50 -2.59
CA ARG A 131 13.08 18.49 -4.04
C ARG A 131 14.07 17.64 -4.82
N GLU A 132 15.36 17.76 -4.53
CA GLU A 132 16.41 16.93 -5.16
C GLU A 132 16.17 15.44 -4.88
N LYS A 133 15.84 15.07 -3.64
CA LYS A 133 15.47 13.70 -3.28
C LYS A 133 14.25 13.22 -4.06
N ILE A 134 13.19 14.04 -4.16
CA ILE A 134 11.97 13.67 -4.90
C ILE A 134 12.28 13.38 -6.37
N VAL A 135 13.06 14.24 -7.03
CA VAL A 135 13.45 14.02 -8.44
C VAL A 135 14.30 12.76 -8.57
N HIS A 136 15.25 12.54 -7.65
CA HIS A 136 16.07 11.33 -7.63
C HIS A 136 15.21 10.06 -7.49
N TYR A 137 14.23 10.05 -6.59
CA TYR A 137 13.31 8.93 -6.44
C TYR A 137 12.44 8.72 -7.68
N GLN A 138 11.93 9.80 -8.28
CA GLN A 138 11.15 9.72 -9.52
C GLN A 138 11.97 9.09 -10.65
N GLN A 139 13.23 9.50 -10.81
CA GLN A 139 14.13 8.92 -11.80
C GLN A 139 14.45 7.45 -11.50
N ARG A 140 14.59 7.08 -10.22
CA ARG A 140 14.82 5.68 -9.78
C ARG A 140 13.61 4.80 -10.09
N LEU A 141 12.39 5.29 -9.83
CA LEU A 141 11.14 4.60 -10.18
C LEU A 141 10.99 4.43 -11.69
N GLN A 142 11.37 5.44 -12.49
CA GLN A 142 11.34 5.33 -13.95
C GLN A 142 12.28 4.23 -14.46
N LYS A 143 13.48 4.10 -13.90
CA LYS A 143 14.44 3.03 -14.26
C LYS A 143 13.90 1.61 -13.97
N ILE A 144 13.10 1.47 -12.91
CA ILE A 144 12.45 0.19 -12.57
C ILE A 144 11.36 -0.16 -13.60
N SER A 145 10.65 0.84 -14.14
CA SER A 145 9.61 0.61 -15.16
C SER A 145 10.15 0.25 -16.54
N THR A 146 11.40 0.60 -16.87
CA THR A 146 11.97 0.42 -18.21
C THR A 146 12.87 -0.81 -18.36
N ASN A 147 13.35 -1.40 -17.26
CA ASN A 147 14.27 -2.54 -17.26
C ASN A 147 13.55 -3.86 -16.91
N ASP A 148 14.09 -4.98 -17.39
CA ASP A 148 13.57 -6.33 -17.14
C ASP A 148 13.34 -6.59 -15.63
N PRO A 149 12.12 -6.97 -15.20
CA PRO A 149 11.76 -7.15 -13.79
C PRO A 149 12.59 -8.21 -13.04
N ASN A 150 13.36 -9.05 -13.75
CA ASN A 150 14.21 -10.10 -13.17
C ASN A 150 15.70 -9.73 -13.00
N SER A 151 16.10 -8.48 -13.25
CA SER A 151 17.47 -8.04 -13.01
C SER A 151 17.82 -8.03 -11.49
N ILE A 152 18.97 -8.59 -11.13
CA ILE A 152 19.51 -8.62 -9.76
C ILE A 152 19.60 -7.20 -9.17
N GLU A 153 19.90 -6.19 -10.00
CA GLU A 153 19.97 -4.79 -9.60
C GLU A 153 18.61 -4.27 -9.12
N ASN A 154 17.51 -4.56 -9.84
CA ASN A 154 16.17 -4.12 -9.45
C ASN A 154 15.74 -4.70 -8.10
N LYS A 155 16.10 -5.96 -7.81
CA LYS A 155 15.83 -6.57 -6.51
C LYS A 155 16.56 -5.87 -5.37
N GLN A 156 17.85 -5.56 -5.56
CA GLN A 156 18.62 -4.79 -4.57
C GLN A 156 18.05 -3.38 -4.35
N LEU A 157 17.67 -2.70 -5.43
CA LEU A 157 17.04 -1.39 -5.37
C LEU A 157 15.68 -1.42 -4.65
N LEU A 158 14.86 -2.45 -4.87
CA LEU A 158 13.59 -2.62 -4.17
C LEU A 158 13.77 -2.94 -2.69
N ASP A 159 14.76 -3.77 -2.34
CA ASP A 159 15.10 -4.05 -0.95
C ASP A 159 15.61 -2.79 -0.22
N GLU A 160 16.41 -1.97 -0.89
CA GLU A 160 16.88 -0.67 -0.36
C GLU A 160 15.71 0.30 -0.16
N LEU A 161 14.82 0.47 -1.16
CA LEU A 161 13.63 1.32 -1.04
C LEU A 161 12.69 0.83 0.07
N ARG A 162 12.57 -0.48 0.24
CA ARG A 162 11.79 -1.08 1.32
C ARG A 162 12.38 -0.73 2.68
N GLU A 163 13.69 -0.75 2.83
CA GLU A 163 14.37 -0.34 4.07
C GLU A 163 14.22 1.16 4.34
N GLU A 164 14.34 2.02 3.33
CA GLU A 164 14.10 3.46 3.48
C GLU A 164 12.65 3.76 3.87
N THR A 165 11.68 3.05 3.27
CA THR A 165 10.26 3.20 3.59
C THR A 165 9.98 2.77 5.03
N LYS A 166 10.60 1.67 5.49
CA LYS A 166 10.52 1.27 6.92
C LYS A 166 11.08 2.36 7.82
N GLU A 167 12.21 2.97 7.45
CA GLU A 167 12.85 4.01 8.25
C GLU A 167 12.00 5.29 8.35
N LEU A 168 11.39 5.70 7.24
CA LEU A 168 10.46 6.82 7.18
C LEU A 168 9.17 6.54 7.97
N ALA A 169 8.57 5.36 7.76
CA ALA A 169 7.39 4.94 8.52
C ALA A 169 7.68 4.88 10.02
N ALA A 170 8.86 4.39 10.40
CA ALA A 170 9.27 4.35 11.80
C ALA A 170 9.40 5.76 12.39
N THR A 171 10.00 6.68 11.64
CA THR A 171 10.18 8.07 12.08
C THR A 171 8.85 8.79 12.23
N LEU A 172 7.95 8.64 11.26
CA LEU A 172 6.63 9.27 11.28
C LEU A 172 5.74 8.68 12.39
N ALA A 173 5.70 7.35 12.53
CA ALA A 173 4.94 6.71 13.61
C ALA A 173 5.48 7.08 15.00
N ALA A 174 6.80 7.20 15.16
CA ALA A 174 7.39 7.67 16.41
C ALA A 174 6.99 9.11 16.72
N GLN A 175 6.98 9.99 15.73
CA GLN A 175 6.57 11.39 15.92
C GLN A 175 5.10 11.52 16.27
N ILE A 176 4.22 10.75 15.62
CA ILE A 176 2.79 10.69 15.98
C ILE A 176 2.62 10.19 17.42
N ALA A 177 3.32 9.12 17.81
CA ALA A 177 3.24 8.59 19.17
C ALA A 177 3.73 9.60 20.23
N LEU A 178 4.71 10.43 19.89
CA LEU A 178 5.20 11.50 20.76
C LEU A 178 4.17 12.65 20.87
N GLU A 179 3.54 13.03 19.75
CA GLU A 179 2.47 14.05 19.74
C GLU A 179 1.21 13.58 20.48
N GLU A 180 0.86 12.30 20.38
CA GLU A 180 -0.28 11.69 21.09
C GLU A 180 0.02 11.37 22.57
N GLY A 181 1.30 11.35 22.96
CA GLY A 181 1.75 11.08 24.33
C GLY A 181 1.59 9.62 24.78
N ASP A 182 1.62 9.40 26.10
CA ASP A 182 1.65 8.05 26.69
C ASP A 182 0.39 7.21 26.37
N ALA A 183 -0.71 7.84 25.94
CA ALA A 183 -1.97 7.19 25.55
C ALA A 183 -2.03 6.74 24.07
N SER A 184 -0.98 6.98 23.28
CA SER A 184 -0.96 6.60 21.86
C SER A 184 -1.16 5.08 21.68
N PRO A 185 -2.09 4.64 20.80
CA PRO A 185 -2.22 3.23 20.41
C PRO A 185 -0.93 2.64 19.86
N ILE A 186 -0.06 3.47 19.26
CA ILE A 186 1.23 3.06 18.71
C ILE A 186 2.15 2.53 19.84
N ASN A 187 2.14 3.17 21.02
CA ASN A 187 2.92 2.72 22.16
C ASN A 187 2.48 1.34 22.67
N ALA A 188 1.18 1.03 22.59
CA ALA A 188 0.65 -0.29 22.97
C ALA A 188 1.03 -1.37 21.94
N LEU A 189 0.93 -1.05 20.65
CA LEU A 189 1.25 -1.98 19.56
C LEU A 189 2.74 -2.33 19.51
N VAL A 190 3.60 -1.35 19.79
CA VAL A 190 5.05 -1.54 19.65
C VAL A 190 5.67 -2.29 20.84
N LYS A 191 5.04 -2.30 22.03
CA LYS A 191 5.52 -3.03 23.23
C LYS A 191 5.72 -4.53 23.02
N ASN A 192 5.02 -5.14 22.06
CA ASN A 192 5.06 -6.58 21.82
C ASN A 192 6.00 -7.00 20.67
N SER A 193 6.92 -6.14 20.23
CA SER A 193 7.82 -6.47 19.11
C SER A 193 8.76 -7.62 19.47
N LYS A 194 8.74 -8.69 18.66
CA LYS A 194 9.53 -9.91 18.90
C LYS A 194 10.91 -9.91 18.23
N SER A 195 11.12 -9.05 17.22
CA SER A 195 12.33 -9.05 16.38
C SER A 195 13.06 -7.71 16.45
N LYS A 196 14.39 -7.75 16.64
CA LYS A 196 15.26 -6.57 16.77
C LYS A 196 15.28 -5.69 15.51
N ASN A 197 14.99 -6.27 14.34
CA ASN A 197 15.04 -5.59 13.04
C ASN A 197 13.66 -5.26 12.46
N ASP A 198 12.59 -5.52 13.21
CA ASP A 198 11.24 -5.21 12.78
C ASP A 198 10.92 -3.70 12.91
N LEU A 199 9.94 -3.23 12.15
CA LEU A 199 9.51 -1.84 12.12
C LEU A 199 9.13 -1.34 13.51
N ALA A 200 8.41 -2.16 14.28
CA ALA A 200 8.02 -1.84 15.66
C ALA A 200 9.25 -1.54 16.54
N SER A 201 10.30 -2.35 16.48
CA SER A 201 11.52 -2.14 17.26
C SER A 201 12.21 -0.82 16.91
N ARG A 202 12.22 -0.43 15.63
CA ARG A 202 12.75 0.87 15.18
C ARG A 202 11.90 2.03 15.69
N ILE A 203 10.57 1.91 15.67
CA ILE A 203 9.65 2.91 16.24
C ILE A 203 9.96 3.10 17.73
N CYS A 204 10.07 2.00 18.48
CA CYS A 204 10.35 2.04 19.91
C CYS A 204 11.70 2.70 20.23
N GLN A 205 12.73 2.37 19.44
CA GLN A 205 14.06 2.98 19.57
C GLN A 205 14.02 4.49 19.33
N LYS A 206 13.32 4.95 18.28
CA LYS A 206 13.17 6.38 17.97
C LYS A 206 12.40 7.14 19.05
N ILE A 207 11.28 6.58 19.54
CA ILE A 207 10.51 7.17 20.65
C ILE A 207 11.40 7.29 21.90
N THR A 208 12.16 6.23 22.23
CA THR A 208 13.06 6.23 23.39
C THR A 208 14.18 7.26 23.26
N TYR A 209 14.80 7.36 22.07
CA TYR A 209 15.86 8.34 21.81
C TYR A 209 15.35 9.78 21.90
N ALA A 210 14.16 10.05 21.34
CA ALA A 210 13.54 11.36 21.42
C ALA A 210 13.19 11.74 22.87
N LYS A 211 12.65 10.81 23.67
CA LYS A 211 12.35 11.04 25.10
C LYS A 211 13.62 11.29 25.93
N LYS A 212 14.75 10.71 25.54
CA LYS A 212 16.06 10.87 26.20
C LYS A 212 16.81 12.14 25.79
N THR A 213 16.33 12.84 24.77
CA THR A 213 16.88 14.11 24.28
C THR A 213 15.84 15.21 24.52
N PRO A 214 15.67 15.69 25.77
CA PRO A 214 14.80 16.83 26.00
C PRO A 214 15.47 18.03 25.32
N LEU A 215 14.74 18.66 24.41
CA LEU A 215 15.09 19.95 23.83
C LEU A 215 15.30 20.95 24.99
N THR A 216 16.56 21.23 25.32
CA THR A 216 16.97 22.44 26.05
C THR A 216 16.82 23.66 25.16
#